data_AF-A0A3Q0DTC2-F1
#
_entry.id   AF-A0A3Q0DTC2-F1
#
_cell.length_a   1.000
_cell.length_b   1.000
_cell.length_c   1.000
_cell.angle_alpha   90.00
_cell.angle_beta   90.00
_cell.angle_gamma   90.00
#
_symmetry.space_group_name_H-M   'P 1'
#
loop_
_entity.id
_entity.type
_entity.pdbx_description
1 polymer ?
#
loop_
_entity_poly.entity_id
_entity_poly.type
_entity_poly.pdbx_seq_one_letter_code
_entity_poly.pdbx_strand_id
1 'polypeptide(L)'
;NLAAGIQQIAEFLGFSLTGEQIQIISAQSTFPAMRAKSQDTHGAVGPFLFRKGEVGDWKNLFSETQNQEMNEKFKECLAGTLLGAKLKYEAYCQG
;
A
#
# COMPACT_ATOMS: atom_id res chain seq x y z
N ASN A 1 5.60 3.75 5.72
CA ASN A 1 5.80 4.94 6.59
C ASN A 1 4.58 5.85 6.39
N LEU A 2 3.60 5.77 7.30
CA LEU A 2 2.30 6.45 7.16
C LEU A 2 2.41 7.96 7.42
N ALA A 3 3.15 8.36 8.46
CA ALA A 3 3.38 9.76 8.81
C ALA A 3 4.04 10.56 7.67
N ALA A 4 5.05 9.98 7.01
CA ALA A 4 5.69 10.62 5.87
C ALA A 4 4.73 10.80 4.69
N GLY A 5 3.86 9.83 4.42
CA GLY A 5 2.83 9.94 3.39
C GLY A 5 1.80 11.03 3.70
N ILE A 6 1.37 11.14 4.97
CA ILE A 6 0.48 12.21 5.43
C ILE A 6 1.13 13.58 5.24
N GLN A 7 2.41 13.72 5.62
CA GLN A 7 3.14 14.97 5.44
C GLN A 7 3.27 15.37 3.97
N GLN A 8 3.58 14.42 3.08
CA GLN A 8 3.64 14.67 1.63
C GLN A 8 2.30 15.13 1.06
N ILE A 9 1.19 14.51 1.48
CA ILE A 9 -0.15 14.90 1.04
C ILE A 9 -0.49 16.30 1.57
N ALA A 10 -0.19 16.59 2.83
CA ALA A 10 -0.44 17.90 3.43
C ALA A 10 0.33 19.01 2.69
N GLU A 11 1.61 18.80 2.43
CA GLU A 11 2.46 19.73 1.68
C GLU A 11 1.93 19.96 0.26
N PHE A 12 1.54 18.89 -0.45
CA PHE A 12 0.95 18.99 -1.78
C PHE A 12 -0.33 19.83 -1.80
N LEU A 13 -1.16 19.72 -0.76
CA LEU A 13 -2.40 20.47 -0.61
C LEU A 13 -2.21 21.86 0.00
N GLY A 14 -0.99 22.25 0.37
CA GLY A 14 -0.68 23.54 1.00
C GLY A 14 -1.09 23.64 2.47
N PHE A 15 -1.25 22.51 3.16
CA PHE A 15 -1.55 22.47 4.60
C PHE A 15 -0.29 22.32 5.44
N SER A 16 -0.23 23.08 6.55
CA SER A 16 0.78 22.91 7.59
C SER A 16 0.18 22.12 8.76
N LEU A 17 0.72 20.93 9.02
CA LEU A 17 0.29 20.07 10.12
C LEU A 17 1.30 20.08 11.27
N THR A 18 0.80 20.07 12.51
CA THR A 18 1.64 19.83 13.69
C THR A 18 1.99 18.35 13.81
N GLY A 19 3.05 18.04 14.58
CA GLY A 19 3.41 16.66 14.87
C GLY A 19 2.26 15.87 15.52
N GLU A 20 1.51 16.49 16.42
CA GLU A 20 0.34 15.89 17.07
C GLU A 20 -0.77 15.58 16.06
N GLN A 21 -1.09 16.50 15.14
CA GLN A 21 -2.06 16.27 14.08
C GLN A 21 -1.65 15.10 13.19
N ILE A 22 -0.36 15.01 12.81
CA ILE A 22 0.16 13.88 12.04
C ILE A 22 -0.02 12.56 12.80
N GLN A 23 0.23 12.52 14.11
CA GLN A 23 0.02 11.32 14.93
C GLN A 23 -1.45 10.91 14.99
N ILE A 24 -2.36 11.86 15.23
CA ILE A 24 -3.81 11.60 15.28
C ILE A 24 -4.28 11.03 13.94
N ILE A 25 -3.94 11.68 12.83
CA ILE A 25 -4.31 11.23 11.48
C ILE A 25 -3.70 9.85 11.20
N SER A 26 -2.43 9.63 11.55
CA SER A 26 -1.76 8.33 11.37
C SER A 26 -2.49 7.22 12.11
N ALA A 27 -2.83 7.41 13.39
CA ALA A 27 -3.53 6.41 14.19
C ALA A 27 -4.88 6.02 13.58
N GLN A 28 -5.66 7.02 13.14
CA GLN A 28 -6.98 6.81 12.53
C GLN A 28 -6.91 6.21 11.13
N SER A 29 -5.80 6.41 10.41
CA SER A 29 -5.60 5.94 9.03
C SER A 29 -4.88 4.60 8.94
N THR A 30 -4.63 3.92 10.07
CA THR A 30 -4.09 2.57 10.05
C THR A 30 -5.10 1.58 9.46
N PHE A 31 -4.62 0.52 8.79
CA PHE A 31 -5.52 -0.49 8.24
C PHE A 31 -6.46 -1.12 9.29
N PRO A 32 -6.00 -1.51 10.51
CA PRO A 32 -6.90 -2.01 11.54
C PRO A 32 -7.96 -0.99 11.97
N ALA A 33 -7.60 0.28 12.15
CA ALA A 33 -8.54 1.33 12.53
C ALA A 33 -9.60 1.58 11.44
N MET A 34 -9.18 1.62 10.18
CA MET A 34 -10.11 1.76 9.04
C MET A 34 -11.00 0.54 8.88
N ARG A 35 -10.43 -0.68 9.00
CA ARG A 35 -11.19 -1.93 8.92
C ARG A 35 -12.24 -2.03 10.02
N ALA A 36 -11.92 -1.62 11.26
CA ALA A 36 -12.87 -1.59 12.36
C ALA A 36 -14.08 -0.68 12.09
N LYS A 37 -13.88 0.43 11.36
CA LYS A 37 -14.95 1.37 10.94
C LYS A 37 -15.58 1.04 9.59
N SER A 38 -15.15 -0.04 8.94
CA SER A 38 -15.53 -0.31 7.54
C SER A 38 -17.02 -0.58 7.39
N GLN A 39 -17.65 -1.24 8.36
CA GLN A 39 -19.08 -1.49 8.34
C GLN A 39 -19.91 -0.21 8.43
N ASP A 40 -19.48 0.75 9.27
CA ASP A 40 -20.18 2.03 9.44
C ASP A 40 -20.05 2.91 8.19
N THR A 41 -18.90 2.84 7.51
CA THR A 41 -18.56 3.72 6.37
C THR A 41 -18.97 3.14 5.01
N HIS A 42 -19.01 1.81 4.87
CA HIS A 42 -19.25 1.12 3.60
C HIS A 42 -20.37 0.07 3.70
N GLY A 43 -21.13 0.05 4.79
CA GLY A 43 -22.23 -0.89 5.02
C GLY A 43 -21.75 -2.33 5.16
N ALA A 44 -22.65 -3.28 4.90
CA ALA A 44 -22.39 -4.72 5.08
C ALA A 44 -21.20 -5.26 4.27
N VAL A 45 -20.82 -4.60 3.17
CA VAL A 45 -19.68 -5.01 2.34
C VAL A 45 -18.34 -4.52 2.89
N GLY A 46 -18.33 -3.55 3.80
CA GLY A 46 -17.12 -2.92 4.34
C GLY A 46 -16.07 -3.91 4.83
N PRO A 47 -16.40 -4.86 5.73
CA PRO A 47 -15.43 -5.83 6.24
C PRO A 47 -14.78 -6.71 5.15
N PHE A 48 -15.45 -6.87 4.00
CA PHE A 48 -14.93 -7.64 2.85
C PHE A 48 -14.04 -6.79 1.93
N LEU A 49 -14.33 -5.50 1.80
CA LEU A 49 -13.47 -4.56 1.04
C LEU A 49 -12.11 -4.37 1.72
N PHE A 50 -12.10 -4.28 3.06
CA PHE A 50 -10.88 -4.15 3.86
C PHE A 50 -10.32 -5.54 4.22
N ARG A 51 -9.70 -6.21 3.24
CA ARG A 51 -9.30 -7.63 3.33
C ARG A 51 -8.07 -7.92 4.21
N LYS A 52 -6.87 -7.50 3.81
CA LYS A 52 -5.61 -7.81 4.52
C LYS A 52 -4.71 -6.59 4.82
N GLY A 53 -4.66 -5.62 3.92
CA GLY A 53 -3.87 -4.39 4.14
C GLY A 53 -2.35 -4.61 4.15
N GLU A 54 -1.87 -5.64 3.46
CA GLU A 54 -0.45 -6.03 3.43
C GLU A 54 0.12 -6.01 2.01
N VAL A 55 1.44 -5.83 1.93
CA VAL A 55 2.20 -5.91 0.67
C VAL A 55 2.76 -7.32 0.55
N GLY A 56 2.58 -7.94 -0.63
CA GLY A 56 3.16 -9.26 -0.92
C GLY A 56 2.20 -10.45 -0.85
N ASP A 57 0.93 -10.25 -0.48
CA ASP A 57 -0.04 -11.36 -0.35
C ASP A 57 -0.26 -12.16 -1.64
N TRP A 58 0.04 -11.57 -2.80
CA TRP A 58 0.01 -12.27 -4.09
C TRP A 58 0.91 -13.52 -4.11
N LYS A 59 2.00 -13.55 -3.31
CA LYS A 59 2.88 -14.71 -3.15
C LYS A 59 2.16 -15.94 -2.57
N ASN A 60 1.07 -15.74 -1.84
CA ASN A 60 0.24 -16.83 -1.31
C ASN A 60 -0.73 -17.41 -2.36
N LEU A 61 -0.85 -16.77 -3.52
CA LEU A 61 -1.81 -17.13 -4.56
C LEU A 61 -1.14 -17.71 -5.80
N PHE A 62 0.10 -17.31 -6.07
CA PHE A 62 0.82 -17.70 -7.28
C PHE A 62 1.62 -18.98 -7.07
N SER A 63 1.62 -19.85 -8.07
CA SER A 63 2.59 -20.95 -8.14
C SER A 63 3.99 -20.43 -8.49
N GLU A 64 5.00 -21.27 -8.31
CA GLU A 64 6.38 -20.92 -8.66
C GLU A 64 6.54 -20.54 -10.15
N THR A 65 5.89 -21.29 -11.05
CA THR A 65 5.89 -20.98 -12.48
C THR A 65 5.25 -19.62 -12.77
N GLN A 66 4.12 -19.31 -12.12
CA GLN A 66 3.45 -18.02 -12.29
C GLN A 66 4.30 -16.85 -11.74
N ASN A 67 5.05 -17.07 -10.65
CA ASN A 67 6.00 -16.08 -10.14
C ASN A 67 7.14 -15.82 -11.13
N GLN A 68 7.67 -16.86 -11.77
CA GLN A 68 8.70 -16.72 -12.79
C GLN A 68 8.19 -15.93 -14.00
N GLU A 69 7.00 -16.25 -14.51
CA GLU A 69 6.35 -15.49 -15.60
C GLU A 69 6.16 -14.01 -15.23
N MET A 70 5.71 -13.72 -14.00
CA MET A 70 5.57 -12.34 -13.52
C MET A 70 6.91 -11.61 -13.43
N ASN A 71 7.96 -12.29 -12.97
CA ASN A 71 9.32 -11.73 -12.90
C ASN A 71 9.87 -11.40 -14.30
N GLU A 72 9.66 -12.28 -15.27
CA GLU A 72 10.06 -12.05 -16.66
C GLU A 72 9.29 -10.86 -17.24
N LYS A 73 7.97 -10.80 -17.04
CA LYS A 73 7.18 -9.70 -17.56
C LYS A 73 7.53 -8.36 -16.93
N PHE A 74 7.82 -8.33 -15.63
CA PHE A 74 8.33 -7.14 -14.96
C PHE A 74 9.65 -6.68 -15.59
N LYS A 75 10.59 -7.60 -15.84
CA LYS A 75 11.88 -7.25 -16.46
C LYS A 75 11.70 -6.69 -17.86
N GLU A 76 10.89 -7.35 -18.69
CA GLU A 76 10.61 -6.92 -20.06
C GLU A 76 10.01 -5.52 -20.12
N CYS A 77 9.06 -5.21 -19.22
CA CYS A 77 8.30 -3.96 -19.31
C CYS A 77 8.87 -2.79 -18.49
N LEU A 78 9.56 -3.08 -17.37
CA LEU A 78 9.83 -2.07 -16.34
C LEU A 78 11.28 -2.02 -15.85
N ALA A 79 12.12 -3.03 -16.13
CA ALA A 79 13.52 -2.97 -15.71
C ALA A 79 14.26 -1.79 -16.36
N GLY A 80 15.12 -1.12 -15.59
CA GLY A 80 15.87 0.05 -16.04
C GLY A 80 15.06 1.34 -16.15
N THR A 81 13.73 1.29 -15.98
CA THR A 81 12.89 2.51 -15.98
C THR A 81 12.86 3.18 -14.59
N LEU A 82 12.63 4.50 -14.57
CA LEU A 82 12.41 5.24 -13.31
C LEU A 82 11.19 4.72 -12.54
N LEU A 83 10.15 4.27 -13.26
CA LEU A 83 8.96 3.70 -12.67
C LEU A 83 9.27 2.35 -12.00
N GLY A 84 10.00 1.46 -12.69
CA GLY A 84 10.46 0.19 -12.15
C GLY A 84 11.26 0.36 -10.87
N ALA A 85 12.18 1.33 -10.84
CA ALA A 85 12.95 1.66 -9.64
C ALA A 85 12.06 2.13 -8.46
N LYS A 86 10.96 2.86 -8.73
CA LYS A 86 10.02 3.32 -7.70
C LYS A 86 9.16 2.20 -7.12
N LEU A 87 8.86 1.17 -7.89
CA LEU A 87 8.03 0.03 -7.44
C LEU A 87 8.74 -0.84 -6.40
N LYS A 88 10.08 -0.76 -6.30
CA LYS A 88 10.89 -1.57 -5.36
C LYS A 88 10.58 -3.07 -5.49
N TYR A 89 10.39 -3.53 -6.72
CA TYR A 89 9.95 -4.89 -7.03
C TYR A 89 10.88 -5.95 -6.43
N GLU A 90 12.19 -5.74 -6.44
CA GLU A 90 13.15 -6.68 -5.84
C GLU A 90 12.97 -6.83 -4.33
N ALA A 91 12.61 -5.74 -3.63
CA ALA A 91 12.45 -5.74 -2.18
C ALA A 91 11.11 -6.34 -1.72
N TYR A 92 10.05 -6.17 -2.52
CA TYR A 92 8.69 -6.55 -2.10
C TYR A 92 8.11 -7.73 -2.89
N CYS A 93 8.63 -7.98 -4.08
CA CYS A 93 8.01 -8.88 -5.03
C CYS A 93 8.92 -10.03 -5.47
N GLN A 94 10.22 -9.80 -5.63
CA GLN A 94 11.13 -10.90 -5.94
C GLN A 94 11.19 -11.88 -4.75
N GLY A 95 10.97 -13.15 -5.03
CA GLY A 95 10.83 -14.25 -4.08
C GLY A 95 10.67 -15.54 -4.84
#